data_AF-A0A973Y9C6-F1
#
_entry.id   AF-A0A973Y9C6-F1
#
_cell.length_a   1.000
_cell.length_b   1.000
_cell.length_c   1.000
_cell.angle_alpha   90.00
_cell.angle_beta   90.00
_cell.angle_gamma   90.00
#
_symmetry.space_group_name_H-M   'P 1'
#
loop_
_entity.id
_entity.type
_entity.pdbx_description
1 polymer ?
#
loop_
_entity_poly.entity_id
_entity_poly.type
_entity_poly.pdbx_seq_one_letter_code
_entity_poly.pdbx_strand_id
1 'polypeptide(L)'
;MKMQAEVIREGELEKRSDSLFQLWKKKLVVLTKDSLSLFPDGHKRAKGKELGFGSILKVDCVERTGKYIYFTIVTKDRKEIDFRCPDQSCWNASITMALIDFQNKRAIQDFKSRQEMEQAAGTQERRLARAP
;
A
#
# COMPACT_ATOMS: atom_id res chain seq x y z
N MET A 1 16.94 -17.25 -0.87
CA MET A 1 15.95 -17.03 0.21
C MET A 1 15.13 -15.80 -0.12
N LYS A 2 13.79 -15.89 -0.20
CA LYS A 2 12.97 -14.67 -0.21
C LYS A 2 13.11 -14.04 1.18
N MET A 3 13.71 -12.86 1.29
CA MET A 3 13.63 -12.10 2.54
C MET A 3 12.14 -11.94 2.85
N GLN A 4 11.70 -12.45 3.99
CA GLN A 4 10.36 -12.17 4.48
C GLN A 4 10.31 -10.67 4.75
N ALA A 5 9.46 -9.95 4.02
CA ALA A 5 9.25 -8.53 4.26
C ALA A 5 8.77 -8.36 5.72
N GLU A 6 9.31 -7.36 6.41
CA GLU A 6 8.98 -7.07 7.80
C GLU A 6 7.48 -6.83 7.95
N VAL A 7 6.86 -7.60 8.85
CA VAL A 7 5.42 -7.53 9.10
C VAL A 7 5.16 -6.42 10.11
N ILE A 8 4.46 -5.38 9.67
CA ILE A 8 4.00 -4.28 10.51
C ILE A 8 2.80 -4.73 11.34
N ARG A 9 1.89 -5.48 10.70
CA ARG A 9 0.66 -5.93 11.35
C ARG A 9 0.11 -7.19 10.72
N GLU A 10 -0.49 -8.04 11.55
CA GLU A 10 -1.24 -9.21 11.12
C GLU A 10 -2.54 -9.34 11.90
N GLY A 11 -3.62 -9.79 11.25
CA GLY A 11 -4.89 -10.07 11.91
C GLY A 11 -6.07 -10.16 10.95
N GLU A 12 -7.28 -10.04 11.48
CA GLU A 12 -8.51 -10.17 10.68
C GLU A 12 -9.02 -8.82 10.18
N LEU A 13 -9.40 -8.76 8.90
CA LEU A 13 -10.07 -7.63 8.26
C LEU A 13 -11.15 -8.14 7.31
N GLU A 14 -12.31 -7.47 7.24
CA GLU A 14 -13.39 -7.87 6.34
C GLU A 14 -13.31 -7.09 5.02
N LYS A 15 -13.28 -7.80 3.89
CA LYS A 15 -13.35 -7.21 2.54
C LYS A 15 -14.75 -7.42 1.95
N ARG A 16 -15.33 -6.39 1.34
CA ARG A 16 -16.56 -6.52 0.54
C ARG A 16 -16.29 -7.34 -0.71
N SER A 17 -17.14 -8.31 -1.02
CA SER A 17 -17.00 -9.12 -2.23
C SER A 17 -17.53 -8.36 -3.45
N ASP A 18 -16.87 -8.53 -4.59
CA ASP A 18 -17.29 -7.94 -5.87
C ASP A 18 -18.46 -8.75 -6.51
N SER A 19 -19.12 -9.63 -5.75
CA SER A 19 -20.22 -10.51 -6.21
C SER A 19 -21.59 -9.84 -6.10
N LEU A 20 -22.61 -10.42 -6.74
CA LEU A 20 -23.99 -9.89 -6.72
C LEU A 20 -24.52 -9.57 -5.31
N PHE A 21 -24.17 -10.40 -4.32
CA PHE A 21 -24.64 -10.24 -2.95
C PHE A 21 -23.80 -9.29 -2.08
N GLN A 22 -22.69 -8.75 -2.60
CA GLN A 22 -21.86 -7.73 -1.93
C GLN A 22 -21.50 -8.06 -0.46
N LEU A 23 -21.24 -9.35 -0.17
CA LEU A 23 -21.01 -9.84 1.19
C LEU A 23 -19.65 -9.42 1.75
N TRP A 24 -19.61 -9.16 3.05
CA TRP A 24 -18.37 -8.96 3.81
C TRP A 24 -17.73 -10.30 4.13
N LYS A 25 -16.47 -10.49 3.72
CA LYS A 25 -15.72 -11.72 3.95
C LYS A 25 -14.50 -11.44 4.81
N LYS A 26 -14.38 -12.13 5.94
CA LYS A 26 -13.19 -12.13 6.78
C LYS A 26 -11.98 -12.63 6.00
N LYS A 27 -10.86 -11.95 6.18
CA LYS A 27 -9.55 -12.28 5.61
C LYS A 27 -8.52 -12.22 6.72
N LEU A 28 -7.59 -13.17 6.71
CA LEU A 28 -6.32 -12.94 7.38
C LEU A 28 -5.54 -11.96 6.52
N VAL A 29 -5.12 -10.87 7.13
CA VAL A 29 -4.43 -9.78 6.46
C VAL A 29 -3.07 -9.59 7.09
N VAL A 30 -2.06 -9.47 6.22
CA VAL A 30 -0.68 -9.17 6.59
C VAL A 30 -0.31 -7.85 5.93
N LEU A 31 0.03 -6.88 6.75
CA LEU A 31 0.51 -5.56 6.36
C LEU A 31 2.02 -5.52 6.51
N THR A 32 2.71 -5.15 5.44
CA THR A 32 4.14 -4.88 5.43
C THR A 32 4.37 -3.43 5.02
N LYS A 33 5.63 -3.00 4.98
CA LYS A 33 5.99 -1.67 4.48
C LYS A 33 5.70 -1.46 2.99
N ASP A 34 5.54 -2.54 2.22
CA ASP A 34 5.44 -2.51 0.77
C ASP A 34 4.07 -2.98 0.24
N SER A 35 3.28 -3.71 1.04
CA SER A 35 2.04 -4.31 0.57
C SER A 35 1.05 -4.69 1.67
N LEU A 36 -0.20 -4.90 1.23
CA LEU A 36 -1.29 -5.51 1.99
C LEU A 36 -1.64 -6.86 1.36
N SER A 37 -1.36 -7.96 2.07
CA SER A 37 -1.67 -9.31 1.62
C SER A 37 -2.95 -9.84 2.26
N LEU A 38 -3.87 -10.38 1.46
CA LEU A 38 -5.16 -10.91 1.90
C LEU A 38 -5.25 -12.42 1.63
N PHE A 39 -5.40 -13.19 2.69
CA PHE A 39 -5.52 -14.64 2.61
C PHE A 39 -6.97 -15.06 2.86
N PRO A 40 -7.53 -15.95 2.02
CA PRO A 40 -8.86 -16.50 2.27
C PRO A 40 -8.84 -17.37 3.53
N ASP A 41 -10.01 -17.44 4.19
CA ASP A 41 -10.33 -18.40 5.25
C ASP A 41 -9.35 -18.45 6.42
N GLY A 42 -8.66 -17.34 6.71
CA GLY A 42 -7.79 -17.25 7.87
C GLY A 42 -6.46 -18.00 7.75
N HIS A 43 -6.12 -18.56 6.59
CA HIS A 43 -4.99 -19.48 6.45
C HIS A 43 -3.95 -18.99 5.41
N LYS A 44 -2.70 -18.79 5.86
CA LYS A 44 -1.56 -18.42 5.00
C LYS A 44 -1.18 -19.48 3.96
N ARG A 45 -1.71 -20.71 4.06
CA ARG A 45 -1.40 -21.82 3.14
C ARG A 45 -2.10 -21.67 1.79
N ALA A 46 -3.18 -20.89 1.72
CA ALA A 46 -3.85 -20.57 0.47
C ALA A 46 -3.10 -19.46 -0.29
N LYS A 47 -3.21 -19.44 -1.62
CA LYS A 47 -2.65 -18.37 -2.45
C LYS A 47 -3.32 -17.04 -2.08
N GLY A 48 -2.62 -16.21 -1.31
CA GLY A 48 -3.07 -14.88 -0.94
C GLY A 48 -3.10 -13.94 -2.14
N LYS A 49 -3.98 -12.93 -2.08
CA LYS A 49 -3.97 -11.80 -3.01
C LYS A 49 -3.16 -10.68 -2.39
N GLU A 50 -2.11 -10.26 -3.06
CA GLU A 50 -1.27 -9.13 -2.63
C GLU A 50 -1.71 -7.84 -3.32
N LEU A 51 -1.83 -6.77 -2.54
CA LEU A 51 -2.03 -5.41 -3.01
C LEU A 51 -0.78 -4.59 -2.65
N GLY A 52 0.14 -4.47 -3.61
CA GLY A 52 1.36 -3.68 -3.44
C GLY A 52 1.06 -2.18 -3.33
N PHE A 53 1.74 -1.47 -2.44
CA PHE A 53 1.55 -0.03 -2.25
C PHE A 53 1.91 0.78 -3.49
N GLY A 54 2.77 0.25 -4.36
CA GLY A 54 3.03 0.82 -5.68
C GLY A 54 1.79 0.95 -6.57
N SER A 55 0.75 0.13 -6.38
CA SER A 55 -0.51 0.20 -7.13
C SER A 55 -1.66 0.90 -6.38
N ILE A 56 -1.47 1.23 -5.10
CA ILE A 56 -2.47 1.97 -4.31
C ILE A 56 -2.33 3.46 -4.59
N LEU A 57 -3.46 4.13 -4.80
CA LEU A 57 -3.54 5.59 -4.90
C LEU A 57 -3.76 6.21 -3.52
N LYS A 58 -4.80 5.77 -2.81
CA LYS A 58 -5.17 6.30 -1.49
C LYS A 58 -6.03 5.32 -0.69
N VAL A 59 -6.10 5.55 0.62
CA VAL A 59 -7.18 5.06 1.49
C VAL A 59 -8.20 6.20 1.61
N ASP A 60 -9.48 5.90 1.41
CA ASP A 60 -10.57 6.89 1.33
C ASP A 60 -11.79 6.47 2.17
N CYS A 61 -12.75 7.39 2.29
CA CYS A 61 -14.05 7.26 2.95
C CYS A 61 -14.00 6.51 4.29
N VAL A 62 -13.33 7.11 5.27
CA VAL A 62 -13.31 6.55 6.63
C VAL A 62 -14.58 7.00 7.34
N GLU A 63 -15.60 6.14 7.33
CA GLU A 63 -16.85 6.39 8.04
C GLU A 63 -17.02 5.38 9.18
N ARG A 64 -17.55 5.86 10.30
CA ARG A 64 -17.88 5.02 11.46
C ARG A 64 -19.38 4.82 11.51
N THR A 65 -19.81 3.57 11.36
CA THR A 65 -21.22 3.19 11.40
C THR A 65 -21.40 2.04 12.39
N GLY A 66 -22.05 2.33 13.52
CA GLY A 66 -22.22 1.39 14.62
C GLY A 66 -20.88 0.94 15.20
N LYS A 67 -20.64 -0.37 15.21
CA LYS A 67 -19.40 -0.98 15.75
C LYS A 67 -18.25 -1.08 14.74
N TYR A 68 -18.48 -0.66 13.49
CA TYR A 68 -17.53 -0.82 12.39
C TYR A 68 -17.03 0.52 11.87
N ILE A 69 -15.76 0.55 11.49
CA ILE A 69 -15.19 1.54 10.58
C ILE A 69 -15.20 0.92 9.18
N TYR A 70 -15.73 1.66 8.22
CA TYR A 70 -15.69 1.35 6.79
C TYR A 70 -14.64 2.24 6.14
N PHE A 71 -13.93 1.68 5.15
CA PHE A 71 -12.93 2.42 4.37
C PHE A 71 -12.72 1.76 3.01
N THR A 72 -12.30 2.56 2.04
CA THR A 72 -12.08 2.10 0.67
C THR A 72 -10.62 2.29 0.30
N ILE A 73 -9.98 1.25 -0.24
CA ILE A 73 -8.68 1.40 -0.90
C ILE A 73 -8.93 1.64 -2.38
N VAL A 74 -8.46 2.79 -2.87
CA VAL A 74 -8.52 3.15 -4.28
C VAL A 74 -7.16 2.87 -4.90
N THR A 75 -7.15 2.10 -5.98
CA THR A 75 -5.93 1.79 -6.73
C THR A 75 -5.71 2.79 -7.88
N LYS A 76 -4.50 2.80 -8.45
CA LYS A 76 -4.13 3.71 -9.55
C LYS A 76 -4.92 3.43 -10.84
N ASP A 77 -5.36 2.20 -11.06
CA ASP A 77 -6.29 1.81 -12.11
C ASP A 77 -7.76 2.10 -11.75
N ARG A 78 -7.99 2.94 -10.73
CA ARG A 78 -9.32 3.40 -10.26
C ARG A 78 -10.25 2.28 -9.78
N LYS A 79 -9.70 1.12 -9.41
CA LYS A 79 -10.46 0.08 -8.73
C LYS A 79 -10.63 0.46 -7.27
N GLU A 80 -11.87 0.37 -6.80
CA GLU A 80 -12.23 0.56 -5.40
C GLU A 80 -12.38 -0.78 -4.71
N ILE A 81 -11.83 -0.88 -3.51
CA ILE A 81 -11.89 -2.09 -2.70
C ILE A 81 -12.33 -1.71 -1.29
N ASP A 82 -13.54 -2.09 -0.93
CA ASP A 82 -14.11 -1.74 0.36
C ASP A 82 -13.76 -2.74 1.44
N PHE A 83 -13.46 -2.19 2.60
CA PHE A 83 -13.13 -2.88 3.81
C PHE A 83 -13.99 -2.38 4.96
N ARG A 84 -14.17 -3.25 5.95
CA ARG A 84 -14.64 -2.83 7.26
C ARG A 84 -13.92 -3.57 8.36
N CYS A 85 -13.85 -2.95 9.52
CA CYS A 85 -13.21 -3.52 10.69
C CYS A 85 -13.88 -3.02 11.98
N PRO A 86 -13.79 -3.75 13.10
CA PRO A 86 -14.23 -3.22 14.39
C PRO A 86 -13.52 -1.90 14.71
N ASP A 87 -14.23 -0.94 15.30
CA ASP A 87 -13.73 0.42 15.60
C ASP A 87 -12.36 0.43 16.30
N GLN A 88 -12.21 -0.39 17.33
CA GLN A 88 -10.97 -0.53 18.12
C GLN A 88 -9.79 -1.18 17.38
N SER A 89 -10.01 -1.71 16.17
CA SER A 89 -8.94 -2.40 15.44
C SER A 89 -8.02 -1.43 14.69
N CYS A 90 -8.43 -0.20 14.37
CA CYS A 90 -7.56 0.81 13.73
C CYS A 90 -6.86 0.34 12.43
N TRP A 91 -7.43 -0.62 11.69
CA TRP A 91 -6.82 -1.14 10.45
C TRP A 91 -6.63 -0.07 9.39
N ASN A 92 -7.63 0.80 9.20
CA ASN A 92 -7.56 1.95 8.30
C ASN A 92 -6.34 2.83 8.63
N ALA A 93 -6.13 3.16 9.91
CA ALA A 93 -5.00 3.99 10.35
C ALA A 93 -3.65 3.31 10.08
N SER A 94 -3.51 2.02 10.41
CA SER A 94 -2.27 1.27 10.14
C SER A 94 -1.93 1.23 8.65
N ILE A 95 -2.92 0.98 7.78
CA ILE A 95 -2.73 0.95 6.33
C ILE A 95 -2.37 2.33 5.80
N THR A 96 -3.08 3.38 6.24
CA THR A 96 -2.79 4.76 5.84
C THR A 96 -1.37 5.18 6.21
N MET A 97 -0.94 4.90 7.43
CA MET A 97 0.42 5.27 7.88
C MET A 97 1.50 4.53 7.08
N ALA A 98 1.33 3.22 6.84
CA ALA A 98 2.27 2.45 6.05
C ALA A 98 2.32 2.93 4.58
N LEU A 99 1.16 3.27 3.99
CA LEU A 99 1.09 3.81 2.64
C LEU A 99 1.79 5.18 2.52
N ILE A 100 1.56 6.08 3.47
CA ILE A 100 2.20 7.40 3.50
C ILE A 100 3.71 7.25 3.62
N ASP A 101 4.19 6.38 4.52
CA ASP A 101 5.63 6.12 4.68
C ASP A 101 6.26 5.59 3.38
N PHE A 102 5.60 4.64 2.71
CA PHE A 102 6.05 4.14 1.41
C PHE A 102 6.11 5.24 0.34
N GLN A 103 5.06 6.07 0.25
CA GLN A 103 5.00 7.16 -0.73
C GLN A 103 6.07 8.23 -0.46
N ASN A 104 6.30 8.58 0.80
CA ASN A 104 7.32 9.55 1.21
C ASN A 104 8.74 9.03 0.90
N LYS A 105 9.03 7.77 1.24
CA LYS A 105 10.32 7.14 0.90
C LYS A 105 10.59 7.18 -0.59
N ARG A 106 9.59 6.85 -1.41
CA ARG A 106 9.71 6.88 -2.87
C ARG A 106 9.90 8.30 -3.39
N ALA A 107 9.14 9.28 -2.88
CA ALA A 107 9.27 10.68 -3.27
C ALA A 107 10.69 11.23 -2.98
N ILE A 108 11.26 10.89 -1.82
CA ILE A 108 12.64 11.30 -1.46
C ILE A 108 13.66 10.62 -2.38
N GLN A 109 13.51 9.33 -2.67
CA GLN A 109 14.40 8.60 -3.58
C GLN A 109 14.34 9.17 -5.01
N ASP A 110 13.14 9.43 -5.52
CA ASP A 110 12.93 10.02 -6.83
C ASP A 110 13.56 11.42 -6.92
N PHE A 111 13.42 12.23 -5.86
CA PHE A 111 14.03 13.55 -5.79
C PHE A 111 15.57 13.49 -5.81
N LYS A 112 16.18 12.65 -4.96
CA LYS A 112 17.63 12.44 -4.92
C LYS A 112 18.18 11.96 -6.26
N SER A 113 17.50 11.00 -6.89
CA SER A 113 17.93 10.44 -8.17
C SER A 113 17.92 11.50 -9.29
N ARG A 114 16.93 12.40 -9.29
CA ARG A 114 16.90 13.54 -10.24
C ARG A 114 18.05 14.50 -10.00
N GLN A 115 18.32 14.84 -8.75
CA GLN A 115 19.43 15.73 -8.38
C GLN A 115 20.79 15.14 -8.82
N GLU A 116 21.01 13.84 -8.62
CA GLU A 116 22.23 13.15 -9.06
C GLU A 116 22.36 13.16 -10.59
N MET A 117 21.27 12.93 -11.33
CA MET A 117 21.27 13.01 -12.80
C MET A 117 21.58 14.41 -13.32
N GLU A 118 21.01 15.46 -12.72
CA GLU A 118 21.28 16.85 -13.08
C GLU A 118 22.74 17.24 -12.79
N GLN A 119 23.29 16.80 -11.65
CA GLN A 119 24.70 17.02 -11.33
C GLN A 119 25.64 16.29 -12.30
N ALA A 120 25.30 15.05 -12.68
CA ALA A 120 26.08 14.28 -13.65
C ALA A 120 26.05 14.94 -15.04
N ALA A 121 24.88 15.39 -15.50
CA ALA A 121 24.71 16.08 -16.77
C ALA A 121 25.50 17.40 -16.81
N GLY A 122 25.38 18.24 -15.78
CA GLY A 122 26.14 19.49 -15.69
C GLY A 122 27.66 19.28 -15.58
N THR A 123 28.11 18.18 -14.97
CA THR A 123 29.52 17.81 -14.93
C THR A 123 30.03 17.34 -16.30
N GLN A 124 29.21 16.58 -17.03
CA GLN A 124 29.52 16.13 -18.39
C GLN A 124 29.58 17.29 -19.38
N GLU A 125 28.64 18.23 -19.30
CA GLU A 125 28.62 19.44 -20.14
C GLU A 125 29.85 20.32 -19.91
N ARG A 126 30.26 20.54 -18.65
CA ARG A 126 31.51 21.26 -18.33
C ARG A 126 32.77 20.55 -18.82
N ARG A 127 32.78 19.21 -18.87
CA ARG A 127 33.91 18.45 -19.43
C ARG A 127 33.98 18.60 -20.94
N LEU A 128 32.84 18.50 -21.63
CA LEU A 128 32.77 18.66 -23.08
C LEU A 128 33.12 20.09 -23.51
N ALA A 129 32.68 21.11 -22.77
CA ALA A 129 33.02 22.52 -23.03
C ALA A 129 34.50 22.88 -22.77
N ARG A 130 35.27 21.99 -22.12
CA ARG A 130 36.70 22.17 -21.81
C ARG A 130 37.60 21.23 -22.64
N ALA A 131 37.05 20.43 -23.53
CA ALA A 131 37.83 19.61 -24.45
C ALA A 131 38.39 20.50 -25.58
N PRO A 132 39.70 20.42 -25.90
CA PRO A 132 40.35 21.24 -26.91
C PRO A 132 39.92 20.92 -28.35
#